data_AF-A0A1B9YZP6-F1
#
_entry.id   AF-A0A1B9YZP6-F1
#
_cell.length_a   1.000
_cell.length_b   1.000
_cell.length_c   1.000
_cell.angle_alpha   90.00
_cell.angle_beta   90.00
_cell.angle_gamma   90.00
#
_symmetry.space_group_name_H-M   'P 1'
#
loop_
_entity.id
_entity.type
_entity.pdbx_description
1 polymer ?
#
loop_
_entity_poly.entity_id
_entity_poly.type
_entity_poly.pdbx_seq_one_letter_code
_entity_poly.pdbx_strand_id
1 'polypeptide(L)'
;MKDVTVTKRRRSWEWRVADESGRPIMSGRERSRPAARYQGYRTLFMLLAIGQRPNEMPALRSGRDIGQTVARDLPHPVVRTARSASTGPGSGGFTPD
;
A
#
# COMPACT_ATOMS: atom_id res chain seq x y z
N MET A 1 29.50 -9.82 2.88
CA MET A 1 29.17 -11.25 2.67
C MET A 1 28.11 -11.67 3.69
N LYS A 2 26.99 -12.25 3.24
CA LYS A 2 25.96 -12.81 4.13
C LYS A 2 26.49 -14.07 4.81
N ASP A 3 26.34 -14.19 6.13
CA ASP A 3 26.92 -15.28 6.92
C ASP A 3 25.85 -16.05 7.71
N VAL A 4 26.13 -17.31 8.03
CA VAL A 4 25.25 -18.24 8.76
C VAL A 4 25.88 -18.59 10.10
N THR A 5 25.26 -18.14 11.19
CA THR A 5 25.70 -18.47 12.55
C THR A 5 24.83 -19.58 13.14
N VAL A 6 25.46 -20.57 13.77
CA VAL A 6 24.77 -21.67 14.47
C VAL A 6 25.19 -21.68 15.93
N THR A 7 24.24 -21.42 16.82
CA THR A 7 24.46 -21.26 18.26
C THR A 7 23.72 -22.35 19.04
N LYS A 8 24.41 -23.01 19.97
CA LYS A 8 23.78 -24.00 20.84
C LYS A 8 22.85 -23.31 21.84
N ARG A 9 21.64 -23.85 22.02
CA ARG A 9 20.68 -23.51 23.08
C ARG A 9 20.43 -24.74 23.97
N ARG A 10 19.63 -24.59 25.02
CA ARG A 10 19.41 -25.64 26.04
C ARG A 10 19.12 -27.04 25.46
N ARG A 11 18.08 -27.15 24.64
CA ARG A 11 17.62 -28.42 24.03
C ARG A 11 17.54 -28.34 22.49
N SER A 12 18.14 -27.32 21.91
CA SER A 12 18.04 -27.03 20.48
C SER A 12 19.25 -26.25 20.00
N TRP A 13 19.37 -26.14 18.69
CA TRP A 13 20.35 -25.36 17.99
C TRP A 13 19.62 -24.23 17.28
N GLU A 14 20.02 -23.00 17.55
CA GLU A 14 19.50 -21.86 16.84
C GLU A 14 20.42 -21.55 15.67
N TRP A 15 19.85 -21.33 14.51
CA TRP A 15 20.56 -20.84 13.34
C TRP A 15 20.06 -19.44 12.99
N ARG A 16 20.95 -18.60 12.48
CA ARG A 16 20.65 -17.23 12.06
C ARG A 16 21.40 -16.93 10.78
N VAL A 17 20.76 -16.20 9.87
CA VAL A 17 21.37 -15.65 8.66
C VAL A 17 21.46 -14.14 8.87
N ALA A 18 22.65 -13.59 8.81
CA ALA A 18 22.90 -12.17 8.96
C ALA A 18 23.24 -11.53 7.62
N ASP A 19 22.81 -10.28 7.44
CA ASP A 19 23.26 -9.43 6.35
C ASP A 19 24.69 -8.93 6.57
N GLU A 20 25.26 -8.26 5.58
CA GLU A 20 26.60 -7.66 5.66
C GLU A 20 26.73 -6.64 6.79
N SER A 21 25.61 -5.99 7.15
CA SER A 21 25.52 -5.08 8.30
C SER A 21 25.35 -5.79 9.64
N GLY A 22 25.44 -7.12 9.70
CA GLY A 22 25.25 -7.93 10.92
C GLY A 22 23.79 -8.02 11.39
N ARG A 23 22.83 -7.50 10.61
CA ARG A 23 21.40 -7.56 10.95
C ARG A 23 20.85 -8.95 10.67
N PRO A 24 20.15 -9.60 11.62
CA PRO A 24 19.55 -10.91 11.37
C PRO A 24 18.42 -10.78 10.35
N ILE A 25 18.60 -11.37 9.18
CA ILE A 25 17.59 -11.43 8.12
C ILE A 25 16.58 -12.52 8.44
N MET A 26 17.07 -13.69 8.87
CA MET A 26 16.22 -14.83 9.20
C MET A 26 16.84 -15.67 10.31
N SER A 27 16.01 -16.37 11.07
CA SER A 27 16.46 -17.25 12.15
C SER A 27 15.50 -18.41 12.37
N GLY A 28 15.98 -19.48 12.98
CA GLY A 28 15.18 -20.64 13.33
C GLY A 28 15.84 -21.52 14.37
N ARG A 29 15.13 -22.57 14.79
CA ARG A 29 15.60 -23.54 15.79
C ARG A 29 15.44 -24.95 15.28
N GLU A 30 16.44 -25.77 15.55
CA GLU A 30 16.47 -27.17 15.17
C GLU A 30 16.91 -28.05 16.33
N ARG A 31 16.54 -29.34 16.28
CA ARG A 31 16.89 -30.27 17.35
C ARG A 31 18.36 -30.67 17.34
N SER A 32 18.99 -30.64 16.17
CA SER A 32 20.39 -31.06 15.99
C SER A 32 21.23 -29.97 15.31
N ARG A 33 22.53 -29.99 15.59
CA ARG A 33 23.52 -29.10 14.96
C ARG A 33 23.55 -29.23 13.43
N PRO A 34 23.63 -30.45 12.84
CA PRO A 34 23.64 -30.57 11.38
C PRO A 34 22.34 -30.09 10.75
N ALA A 35 21.18 -30.32 11.38
CA ALA A 35 19.91 -29.77 10.89
C ALA A 35 19.92 -28.23 10.91
N ALA A 36 20.38 -27.62 12.01
CA ALA A 36 20.49 -26.16 12.10
C ALA A 36 21.41 -25.57 11.03
N ARG A 37 22.56 -26.23 10.79
CA ARG A 37 23.51 -25.82 9.74
C ARG A 37 22.87 -25.92 8.36
N TYR A 38 22.22 -27.05 8.05
CA TYR A 38 21.54 -27.25 6.78
C TYR A 38 20.44 -26.21 6.55
N GLN A 39 19.58 -25.97 7.54
CA GLN A 39 18.50 -24.99 7.43
C GLN A 39 19.01 -23.56 7.23
N GLY A 40 20.05 -23.16 7.96
CA GLY A 40 20.68 -21.85 7.78
C GLY A 40 21.22 -21.65 6.37
N TYR A 41 22.01 -22.60 5.86
CA TYR A 41 22.55 -22.51 4.49
C TYR A 41 21.50 -22.67 3.40
N ARG A 42 20.51 -23.55 3.58
CA ARG A 42 19.38 -23.70 2.65
C ARG A 42 18.60 -22.39 2.53
N THR A 43 18.35 -21.74 3.65
CA THR A 43 17.66 -20.45 3.69
C THR A 43 18.47 -19.36 3.01
N LEU A 44 19.78 -19.29 3.27
CA LEU A 44 20.68 -18.37 2.57
C LEU A 44 20.67 -18.62 1.06
N PHE A 45 20.73 -19.88 0.64
CA PHE A 45 20.65 -20.27 -0.77
C PHE A 45 19.35 -19.80 -1.42
N MET A 46 18.20 -20.03 -0.77
CA MET A 46 16.90 -19.56 -1.27
C MET A 46 16.84 -18.03 -1.33
N LEU A 47 17.39 -17.33 -0.34
CA LEU A 47 17.45 -15.87 -0.34
C LEU A 47 18.29 -15.33 -1.51
N LEU A 48 19.40 -15.99 -1.83
CA LEU A 48 20.21 -15.66 -3.00
C LEU A 48 19.45 -15.99 -4.29
N ALA A 49 18.84 -17.16 -4.39
CA ALA A 49 18.07 -17.56 -5.58
C ALA A 49 16.90 -16.61 -5.89
N ILE A 50 16.21 -16.10 -4.86
CA ILE A 50 15.10 -15.15 -5.02
C ILE A 50 15.62 -13.73 -5.28
N GLY A 51 16.67 -13.31 -4.57
CA GLY A 51 17.26 -11.97 -4.69
C GLY A 51 18.09 -11.73 -5.96
N GLN A 52 18.28 -12.75 -6.80
CA GLN A 52 18.94 -12.66 -8.10
C GLN A 52 17.96 -12.49 -9.27
N ARG A 53 16.67 -12.27 -9.01
CA ARG A 53 15.79 -11.72 -10.06
C ARG A 53 16.34 -10.34 -10.42
N PRO A 54 16.72 -10.07 -11.68
CA PRO A 54 17.02 -8.70 -12.07
C PRO A 54 15.80 -7.85 -11.69
N ASN A 55 16.06 -6.72 -11.06
CA ASN A 55 15.08 -5.73 -10.68
C ASN A 55 14.47 -5.08 -11.93
N GLU A 56 13.77 -5.86 -12.75
CA GLU A 56 12.89 -5.36 -13.81
C GLU A 56 11.48 -5.22 -13.23
N MET A 57 11.35 -4.36 -12.23
CA MET A 57 10.09 -3.69 -11.97
C MET A 57 10.36 -2.20 -11.74
N PRO A 58 10.59 -1.42 -12.81
CA PRO A 58 10.41 0.02 -12.72
C PRO A 58 8.91 0.32 -12.64
N ALA A 59 8.50 0.88 -11.50
CA ALA A 59 7.43 1.87 -11.40
C ALA A 59 6.06 1.56 -12.07
N LEU A 60 5.38 0.49 -11.67
CA LEU A 60 3.94 0.30 -11.97
C LEU A 60 3.08 -0.03 -10.73
N ARG A 61 3.52 0.41 -9.55
CA ARG A 61 2.66 0.60 -8.36
C ARG A 61 3.23 1.81 -7.63
N SER A 62 2.72 3.02 -7.82
CA SER A 62 1.47 3.43 -7.22
C SER A 62 1.08 4.79 -7.80
N GLY A 63 0.35 4.77 -8.93
CA GLY A 63 -0.50 5.89 -9.31
C GLY A 63 -1.64 5.98 -8.29
N ARG A 64 -1.45 6.81 -7.26
CA ARG A 64 -2.51 7.24 -6.35
C ARG A 64 -2.27 8.67 -5.90
N ASP A 65 -2.02 9.56 -6.86
CA ASP A 65 -2.34 10.98 -6.73
C ASP A 65 -3.86 11.14 -6.86
N ILE A 66 -4.58 10.77 -5.82
CA ILE A 66 -5.96 11.22 -5.62
C ILE A 66 -5.99 11.92 -4.27
N GLY A 67 -6.09 13.25 -4.30
CA GLY A 67 -6.53 14.03 -3.16
C GLY A 67 -5.57 15.12 -2.67
N GLN A 68 -4.98 15.92 -3.55
CA GLN A 68 -4.59 17.27 -3.16
C GLN A 68 -4.48 18.21 -4.36
N THR A 69 -5.57 18.91 -4.67
CA THR A 69 -5.48 20.28 -5.17
C THR A 69 -6.60 21.07 -4.53
N VAL A 70 -6.21 21.79 -3.50
CA VAL A 70 -6.94 22.89 -2.91
C VAL A 70 -6.97 24.00 -3.96
N ALA A 71 -8.11 24.21 -4.59
CA ALA A 71 -8.45 25.46 -5.28
C ALA A 71 -9.69 25.99 -4.53
N ARG A 72 -9.53 26.80 -3.48
CA ARG A 72 -9.40 28.25 -3.58
C ARG A 72 -10.16 28.82 -4.79
N ASP A 73 -11.36 29.29 -4.48
CA ASP A 73 -11.74 30.68 -4.73
C ASP A 73 -11.83 31.11 -6.21
N LEU A 74 -13.06 31.13 -6.75
CA LEU A 74 -13.67 32.24 -7.51
C LEU A 74 -15.07 31.84 -8.07
N PRO A 75 -15.92 32.79 -8.51
CA PRO A 75 -17.32 32.87 -8.14
C PRO A 75 -18.28 32.29 -9.19
N HIS A 76 -19.53 32.10 -8.77
CA HIS A 76 -20.64 31.69 -9.63
C HIS A 76 -20.84 32.66 -10.81
N PRO A 77 -20.87 32.19 -12.07
CA PRO A 77 -21.22 33.02 -13.20
C PRO A 77 -22.71 33.40 -13.14
N VAL A 78 -22.94 34.72 -13.07
CA VAL A 78 -24.21 35.38 -13.30
C VAL A 78 -24.73 35.01 -14.69
N VAL A 79 -25.82 34.24 -14.76
CA VAL A 79 -26.67 34.18 -15.95
C VAL A 79 -27.96 34.91 -15.64
N ARG A 80 -27.96 36.19 -16.01
CA ARG A 80 -29.13 37.05 -16.14
C ARG A 80 -29.75 36.75 -17.50
N THR A 81 -30.98 36.26 -17.55
CA THR A 81 -31.85 36.45 -18.72
C THR A 81 -33.32 36.57 -18.30
N ALA A 82 -33.85 37.73 -18.64
CA ALA A 82 -35.24 38.11 -18.91
C ALA A 82 -36.35 37.87 -17.86
N ARG A 83 -36.57 38.95 -17.09
CA ARG A 83 -37.86 39.47 -16.63
C ARG A 83 -38.87 39.61 -17.78
N SER A 84 -40.14 39.25 -17.54
CA SER A 84 -41.39 40.03 -17.79
C SER A 84 -42.58 39.08 -17.61
N ALA A 85 -43.32 39.11 -16.50
CA ALA A 85 -44.42 40.04 -16.18
C ALA A 85 -45.64 39.94 -17.12
N SER A 86 -46.74 39.41 -16.61
CA SER A 86 -48.12 39.82 -16.91
C SER A 86 -49.03 39.18 -15.86
N THR A 87 -49.52 39.93 -14.88
CA THR A 87 -50.79 40.69 -14.96
C THR A 87 -51.99 39.75 -15.12
N GLY A 88 -52.74 39.58 -14.03
CA GLY A 88 -54.06 38.96 -14.11
C GLY A 88 -55.05 39.84 -14.91
N PRO A 89 -56.17 39.26 -15.30
CA PRO A 89 -57.42 39.90 -14.94
C PRO A 89 -58.47 38.90 -14.42
N GLY A 90 -59.33 39.39 -13.53
CA GLY A 90 -60.52 38.68 -13.11
C GLY A 90 -61.60 38.64 -14.19
N SER A 91 -62.51 37.67 -14.03
CA SER A 91 -63.88 37.51 -14.57
C SER A 91 -64.10 36.01 -14.64
N GLY A 92 -65.13 35.39 -14.07
CA GLY A 92 -66.43 35.81 -13.58
C GLY A 92 -67.35 34.61 -13.83
N GLY A 93 -68.28 34.31 -12.92
CA GLY A 93 -69.44 33.48 -13.25
C GLY A 93 -69.69 32.26 -12.38
N PHE A 94 -70.73 32.42 -11.54
CA PHE A 94 -71.92 31.55 -11.53
C PHE A 94 -71.94 30.33 -10.56
N THR A 95 -72.66 30.55 -9.45
CA THR A 95 -73.44 29.63 -8.56
C THR A 95 -74.52 28.82 -9.34
N PRO A 96 -75.40 27.96 -8.76
CA PRO A 96 -75.71 27.55 -7.37
C PRO A 96 -75.61 25.99 -7.20
N ASP A 97 -75.97 25.29 -6.11
CA ASP A 97 -77.09 25.33 -5.15
C ASP A 97 -76.68 24.61 -3.85
#